data_AF-A0A1S3WWK5-F1
#
_entry.id   AF-A0A1S3WWK5-F1
#
_cell.length_a   1.000
_cell.length_b   1.000
_cell.length_c   1.000
_cell.angle_alpha   90.00
_cell.angle_beta   90.00
_cell.angle_gamma   90.00
#
_symmetry.space_group_name_H-M   'P 1'
#
loop_
_entity.id
_entity.type
_entity.pdbx_description
1 polymer ?
#
loop_
_entity_poly.entity_id
_entity_poly.type
_entity_poly.pdbx_seq_one_letter_code
_entity_poly.pdbx_strand_id
1 'polypeptide(L)'
;TLLALGCHIAHVNSAAEEELKKVKLPKNYMMSNGYKPAPLDLSDVKLLPPQEVLVDKLAENAHNVWAKDRIKQGWTYGIQQDLKNKRNPRLVPYMLLDERTKKSNRDSLREAVRTFVGYGYTVEPSDQELADPTVEKVSIDKIRFFRVERSYAVRSGKWYFEFEVVTGGDMRVGWARPGCRPDIELGADDQAFVFEGSR
;
A
#
# COMPACT_ATOMS: atom_id res chain seq x y z
N THR A 1 3.71 -2.95 -18.33
CA THR A 1 3.59 -2.57 -16.90
C THR A 1 4.67 -3.21 -16.05
N LEU A 2 4.79 -4.54 -15.98
CA LEU A 2 5.80 -5.21 -15.13
C LEU A 2 7.23 -4.68 -15.31
N LEU A 3 7.72 -4.60 -16.56
CA LEU A 3 9.05 -4.04 -16.84
C LEU A 3 9.19 -2.56 -16.42
N ALA A 4 8.11 -1.78 -16.53
CA ALA A 4 8.10 -0.37 -16.13
C ALA A 4 8.09 -0.20 -14.61
N LEU A 5 7.61 -1.20 -13.86
CA LEU A 5 7.74 -1.30 -12.40
C LEU A 5 9.11 -1.88 -11.98
N GLY A 6 10.05 -2.03 -12.92
CA GLY A 6 11.37 -2.60 -12.66
C GLY A 6 11.35 -4.08 -12.24
N CYS A 7 10.28 -4.82 -12.57
CA CYS A 7 10.23 -6.24 -12.23
C CYS A 7 11.20 -7.04 -13.09
N HIS A 8 11.98 -7.90 -12.45
CA HIS A 8 12.80 -8.89 -13.11
C HIS A 8 11.96 -10.15 -13.33
N ILE A 9 11.87 -10.58 -14.59
CA ILE A 9 11.10 -11.77 -14.97
C ILE A 9 12.08 -12.79 -15.52
N ALA A 10 12.17 -13.95 -14.88
CA ALA A 10 13.00 -15.05 -15.32
C ALA A 10 12.16 -16.32 -15.45
N HIS A 11 12.40 -17.12 -16.49
CA HIS A 11 11.81 -18.45 -16.62
C HIS A 11 12.74 -19.46 -15.94
N VAL A 12 12.35 -19.94 -14.77
CA VAL A 12 13.23 -20.72 -13.88
C VAL A 12 12.91 -22.21 -13.94
N ASN A 13 11.64 -22.56 -14.18
CA ASN A 13 11.21 -23.94 -14.35
C ASN A 13 10.49 -24.13 -15.68
N SER A 14 11.21 -24.61 -16.70
CA SER A 14 10.65 -24.87 -18.02
C SER A 14 9.72 -26.09 -18.09
N ALA A 15 9.83 -27.03 -17.14
CA ALA A 15 8.97 -28.20 -17.06
C ALA A 15 7.63 -27.92 -16.35
N ALA A 16 7.50 -26.79 -15.66
CA ALA A 16 6.30 -26.44 -14.89
C ALA A 16 5.01 -26.47 -15.73
N GLU A 17 5.09 -26.10 -17.02
CA GLU A 17 3.93 -26.12 -17.91
C GLU A 17 3.37 -27.54 -18.13
N GLU A 18 4.22 -28.56 -18.15
CA GLU A 18 3.80 -29.96 -18.31
C GLU A 18 3.10 -30.50 -17.05
N GLU A 19 3.45 -29.96 -15.88
CA GLU A 19 2.87 -30.34 -14.59
C GLU A 19 1.55 -29.61 -14.29
N LEU A 20 1.26 -28.51 -14.99
CA LEU A 20 0.05 -27.71 -14.80
C LEU A 20 -1.21 -28.49 -15.18
N LYS A 21 -2.09 -28.65 -14.20
CA LYS A 21 -3.39 -29.30 -14.39
C LYS A 21 -4.46 -28.27 -14.72
N LYS A 22 -5.47 -28.70 -15.48
CA LYS A 22 -6.69 -27.92 -15.72
C LYS A 22 -7.80 -28.41 -14.80
N VAL A 23 -8.53 -27.46 -14.21
CA VAL A 23 -9.70 -27.79 -13.37
C VAL A 23 -10.82 -28.35 -14.24
N LYS A 24 -11.33 -29.51 -13.87
CA LYS A 24 -12.48 -30.13 -14.53
C LYS A 24 -13.78 -29.51 -14.02
N LEU A 25 -14.28 -28.51 -14.73
CA LEU A 25 -15.57 -27.89 -14.39
C LEU A 25 -16.76 -28.81 -14.75
N PRO A 26 -17.87 -28.77 -14.00
CA PRO A 26 -19.09 -29.49 -14.36
C PRO A 26 -19.76 -28.94 -15.64
N LYS A 27 -20.71 -29.70 -16.21
CA LYS A 27 -21.33 -29.37 -17.51
C LYS A 27 -22.16 -28.09 -17.50
N ASN A 28 -22.63 -27.64 -16.33
CA ASN A 28 -23.34 -26.37 -16.16
C ASN A 28 -22.48 -25.12 -16.49
N TYR A 29 -21.16 -25.27 -16.60
CA TYR A 29 -20.25 -24.22 -17.08
C TYR A 29 -20.13 -24.16 -18.61
N MET A 30 -20.78 -25.07 -19.35
CA MET A 30 -20.83 -25.01 -20.80
C MET A 30 -21.80 -23.90 -21.23
N MET A 31 -21.29 -22.94 -21.98
CA MET A 31 -22.07 -21.84 -22.54
C MET A 31 -22.90 -22.32 -23.75
N SER A 32 -23.91 -21.55 -24.15
CA SER A 32 -24.78 -21.88 -25.29
C SER A 32 -24.04 -22.00 -26.63
N ASN A 33 -22.88 -21.36 -26.75
CA ASN A 33 -21.98 -21.46 -27.91
C ASN A 33 -21.04 -22.69 -27.86
N GLY A 34 -21.19 -23.58 -26.88
CA GLY A 34 -20.36 -24.77 -26.71
C GLY A 34 -19.01 -24.51 -26.03
N TYR A 35 -18.66 -23.25 -25.72
CA TYR A 35 -17.45 -22.94 -24.97
C TYR A 35 -17.57 -23.42 -23.52
N LYS A 36 -16.54 -24.12 -23.05
CA LYS A 36 -16.40 -24.51 -21.65
C LYS A 36 -15.02 -24.06 -21.15
N PRO A 37 -14.94 -23.12 -20.19
CA PRO A 37 -13.66 -22.68 -19.66
C PRO A 37 -12.94 -23.86 -18.98
N ALA A 38 -11.61 -23.85 -19.08
CA ALA A 38 -10.75 -24.85 -18.46
C ALA A 38 -9.59 -24.11 -17.75
N PRO A 39 -9.87 -23.45 -16.62
CA PRO A 39 -8.85 -22.71 -15.89
C PRO A 39 -7.77 -23.65 -15.35
N LEU A 40 -6.58 -23.10 -15.13
CA LEU A 40 -5.49 -23.82 -14.48
C LEU A 40 -5.81 -24.05 -13.00
N ASP A 41 -5.40 -25.21 -12.49
CA ASP A 41 -5.38 -25.47 -11.05
C ASP A 41 -4.10 -24.88 -10.47
N LEU A 42 -4.24 -23.73 -9.80
CA LEU A 42 -3.15 -23.00 -9.18
C LEU A 42 -3.25 -23.04 -7.65
N SER A 43 -4.00 -23.99 -7.09
CA SER A 43 -4.24 -24.08 -5.64
C SER A 43 -2.96 -24.25 -4.82
N ASP A 44 -1.96 -24.93 -5.38
CA ASP A 44 -0.63 -25.12 -4.76
C ASP A 44 0.31 -23.92 -4.97
N VAL A 45 -0.04 -22.98 -5.86
CA VAL A 45 0.79 -21.80 -6.17
C VAL A 45 0.54 -20.68 -5.16
N LYS A 46 1.49 -20.50 -4.25
CA LYS A 46 1.48 -19.42 -3.26
C LYS A 46 2.39 -18.29 -3.70
N LEU A 47 1.88 -17.06 -3.65
CA LEU A 47 2.69 -15.88 -3.89
C LEU A 47 3.52 -15.56 -2.65
N LEU A 48 4.74 -15.09 -2.88
CA LEU A 48 5.62 -14.57 -1.84
C LEU A 48 5.17 -13.16 -1.41
N PRO A 49 5.49 -12.71 -0.18
CA PRO A 49 5.11 -11.37 0.28
C PRO A 49 5.50 -10.23 -0.66
N PRO A 50 6.71 -10.20 -1.28
CA PRO A 50 7.05 -9.17 -2.27
C PRO A 50 6.14 -9.18 -3.50
N GLN A 51 5.68 -10.36 -3.92
CA GLN A 51 4.77 -10.51 -5.06
C GLN A 51 3.36 -10.00 -4.72
N GLU A 52 2.92 -10.13 -3.47
CA GLU A 52 1.66 -9.52 -3.01
C GLU A 52 1.72 -7.98 -3.04
N VAL A 53 2.87 -7.38 -2.70
CA VAL A 53 3.08 -5.93 -2.86
C VAL A 53 3.04 -5.54 -4.34
N LEU A 54 3.66 -6.34 -5.20
CA LEU A 54 3.59 -6.12 -6.66
C LEU A 54 2.14 -6.20 -7.18
N VAL A 55 1.32 -7.14 -6.68
CA VAL A 55 -0.09 -7.24 -7.05
C VAL A 55 -0.84 -5.95 -6.72
N ASP A 56 -0.57 -5.33 -5.58
CA ASP A 56 -1.20 -4.06 -5.19
C ASP A 56 -0.80 -2.92 -6.13
N LYS A 57 0.49 -2.79 -6.46
CA LYS A 57 0.98 -1.81 -7.44
C LYS A 57 0.40 -2.01 -8.83
N LEU A 58 0.25 -3.26 -9.26
CA LEU A 58 -0.41 -3.57 -10.53
C LEU A 58 -1.89 -3.18 -10.49
N ALA A 59 -2.57 -3.36 -9.36
CA ALA A 59 -3.97 -3.00 -9.18
C ALA A 59 -4.16 -1.48 -9.22
N GLU A 60 -3.27 -0.75 -8.57
CA GLU A 60 -3.20 0.69 -8.66
C GLU A 60 -2.96 1.15 -10.11
N ASN A 61 -1.96 0.61 -10.79
CA ASN A 61 -1.67 1.00 -12.18
C ASN A 61 -2.86 0.69 -13.11
N ALA A 62 -3.49 -0.48 -12.97
CA ALA A 62 -4.65 -0.85 -13.77
C ALA A 62 -5.81 0.13 -13.55
N HIS A 63 -6.05 0.53 -12.30
CA HIS A 63 -7.05 1.55 -11.97
C HIS A 63 -6.69 2.92 -12.56
N ASN A 64 -5.43 3.33 -12.46
CA ASN A 64 -4.97 4.63 -12.96
C ASN A 64 -5.11 4.72 -14.50
N VAL A 65 -4.78 3.63 -15.22
CA VAL A 65 -4.99 3.55 -16.68
C VAL A 65 -6.48 3.63 -17.01
N TRP A 66 -7.32 2.85 -16.32
CA TRP A 66 -8.78 2.92 -16.50
C TRP A 66 -9.34 4.33 -16.24
N ALA A 67 -8.91 4.96 -15.15
CA ALA A 67 -9.36 6.30 -14.78
C ALA A 67 -8.93 7.33 -15.82
N LYS A 68 -7.67 7.29 -16.27
CA LYS A 68 -7.15 8.15 -17.32
C LYS A 68 -7.95 8.02 -18.63
N ASP A 69 -8.24 6.80 -19.06
CA ASP A 69 -9.03 6.56 -20.28
C ASP A 69 -10.47 7.05 -20.13
N ARG A 70 -11.08 6.86 -18.95
CA ARG A 70 -12.42 7.36 -18.65
C ARG A 70 -12.47 8.89 -18.65
N ILE A 71 -11.50 9.55 -18.02
CA ILE A 71 -11.39 11.01 -18.03
C ILE A 71 -11.26 11.51 -19.48
N LYS A 72 -10.40 10.87 -20.30
CA LYS A 72 -10.26 11.21 -21.73
C LYS A 72 -11.56 11.05 -22.52
N GLN A 73 -12.42 10.11 -22.14
CA GLN A 73 -13.76 9.91 -22.73
C GLN A 73 -14.83 10.88 -22.18
N GLY A 74 -14.45 11.82 -21.32
CA GLY A 74 -15.33 12.81 -20.69
C GLY A 74 -16.10 12.30 -19.48
N TRP A 75 -15.66 11.21 -18.85
CA TRP A 75 -16.23 10.77 -17.59
C TRP A 75 -15.76 11.65 -16.44
N THR A 76 -16.66 11.88 -15.49
CA THR A 76 -16.41 12.68 -14.29
C THR A 76 -16.76 11.90 -13.04
N TYR A 77 -16.29 12.39 -11.90
CA TYR A 77 -16.69 11.83 -10.61
C TYR A 77 -18.17 12.11 -10.31
N GLY A 78 -18.84 11.15 -9.70
CA GLY A 78 -20.17 11.33 -9.12
C GLY A 78 -20.48 10.30 -8.06
N ILE A 79 -21.28 10.69 -7.07
CA ILE A 79 -21.61 9.86 -5.90
C ILE A 79 -22.26 8.54 -6.31
N GLN A 80 -23.00 8.53 -7.42
CA GLN A 80 -23.62 7.36 -8.01
C GLN A 80 -23.21 7.20 -9.47
N GLN A 81 -23.32 5.99 -9.99
CA GLN A 81 -23.07 5.70 -11.39
C GLN A 81 -24.20 6.27 -12.25
N ASP A 82 -23.85 7.12 -13.21
CA ASP A 82 -24.78 7.73 -14.15
C ASP A 82 -24.19 7.63 -15.56
N LEU A 83 -24.73 6.70 -16.35
CA LEU A 83 -24.26 6.49 -17.72
C LEU A 83 -24.62 7.65 -18.66
N LYS A 84 -25.74 8.35 -18.40
CA LYS A 84 -26.23 9.43 -19.25
C LYS A 84 -25.34 10.66 -19.11
N ASN A 85 -24.97 11.01 -17.88
CA ASN A 85 -24.10 12.15 -17.58
C ASN A 85 -22.62 11.74 -17.44
N LYS A 86 -22.26 10.50 -17.79
CA LYS A 86 -20.91 9.94 -17.69
C LYS A 86 -20.27 10.15 -16.31
N ARG A 87 -20.99 9.81 -15.24
CA ARG A 87 -20.47 9.90 -13.86
C ARG A 87 -20.19 8.53 -13.28
N ASN A 88 -19.08 8.40 -12.55
CA ASN A 88 -18.70 7.14 -11.91
C ASN A 88 -18.11 7.39 -10.51
N PRO A 89 -18.61 6.71 -9.46
CA PRO A 89 -18.11 6.87 -8.09
C PRO A 89 -16.70 6.33 -7.89
N ARG A 90 -16.25 5.42 -8.76
CA ARG A 90 -14.90 4.87 -8.72
C ARG A 90 -13.86 5.78 -9.36
N LEU A 91 -14.25 6.89 -9.96
CA LEU A 91 -13.33 7.84 -10.59
C LEU A 91 -12.66 8.75 -9.55
N VAL A 92 -11.95 8.13 -8.62
CA VAL A 92 -11.15 8.73 -7.55
C VAL A 92 -9.74 8.13 -7.58
N PRO A 93 -8.72 8.79 -6.99
CA PRO A 93 -7.40 8.18 -6.79
C PRO A 93 -7.51 6.80 -6.12
N TYR A 94 -6.65 5.85 -6.52
CA TYR A 94 -6.71 4.46 -6.04
C TYR A 94 -6.76 4.37 -4.51
N MET A 95 -5.96 5.18 -3.81
CA MET A 95 -5.90 5.24 -2.34
C MET A 95 -7.27 5.52 -1.69
N LEU A 96 -8.16 6.26 -2.37
CA LEU A 96 -9.47 6.65 -1.88
C LEU A 96 -10.60 5.70 -2.31
N LEU A 97 -10.30 4.63 -3.05
CA LEU A 97 -11.29 3.60 -3.35
C LEU A 97 -11.70 2.86 -2.08
N ASP A 98 -12.93 2.34 -2.10
CA ASP A 98 -13.39 1.44 -1.07
C ASP A 98 -12.62 0.11 -1.10
N GLU A 99 -12.41 -0.47 0.08
CA GLU A 99 -11.62 -1.70 0.24
C GLU A 99 -12.21 -2.90 -0.51
N ARG A 100 -13.53 -2.92 -0.73
CA ARG A 100 -14.17 -4.00 -1.50
C ARG A 100 -13.78 -3.92 -2.98
N THR A 101 -13.82 -2.74 -3.59
CA THR A 101 -13.37 -2.54 -4.98
C THR A 101 -11.87 -2.82 -5.11
N LYS A 102 -11.03 -2.30 -4.20
CA LYS A 102 -9.59 -2.61 -4.19
C LYS A 102 -9.33 -4.10 -4.10
N LYS A 103 -10.03 -4.80 -3.20
CA LYS A 103 -9.91 -6.27 -3.05
C LYS A 103 -10.24 -7.00 -4.34
N SER A 104 -11.33 -6.65 -5.03
CA SER A 104 -11.70 -7.27 -6.31
C SER A 104 -10.61 -7.09 -7.38
N ASN A 105 -9.98 -5.91 -7.45
CA ASN A 105 -8.91 -5.63 -8.40
C ASN A 105 -7.64 -6.42 -8.05
N ARG A 106 -7.27 -6.45 -6.76
CA ARG A 106 -6.14 -7.23 -6.25
C ARG A 106 -6.32 -8.72 -6.51
N ASP A 107 -7.49 -9.28 -6.21
CA ASP A 107 -7.77 -10.71 -6.41
C ASP A 107 -7.66 -11.09 -7.90
N SER A 108 -8.15 -10.26 -8.81
CA SER A 108 -8.02 -10.50 -10.25
C SER A 108 -6.57 -10.52 -10.71
N LEU A 109 -5.75 -9.58 -10.22
CA LEU A 109 -4.33 -9.51 -10.57
C LEU A 109 -3.48 -10.54 -9.84
N ARG A 110 -3.86 -10.95 -8.64
CA ARG A 110 -3.25 -12.07 -7.91
C ARG A 110 -3.33 -13.34 -8.74
N GLU A 111 -4.49 -13.64 -9.33
CA GLU A 111 -4.63 -14.80 -10.21
C GLU A 111 -3.77 -14.69 -11.48
N ALA A 112 -3.61 -13.48 -12.04
CA ALA A 112 -2.69 -13.27 -13.16
C ALA A 112 -1.22 -13.52 -12.77
N VAL A 113 -0.78 -13.04 -11.61
CA VAL A 113 0.59 -13.27 -11.10
C VAL A 113 0.80 -14.75 -10.75
N ARG A 114 -0.18 -15.41 -10.11
CA ARG A 114 -0.14 -16.87 -9.85
C ARG A 114 -0.03 -17.66 -11.14
N THR A 115 -0.68 -17.21 -12.21
CA THR A 115 -0.58 -17.86 -13.52
C THR A 115 0.86 -17.80 -14.04
N PHE A 116 1.52 -16.65 -13.98
CA PHE A 116 2.95 -16.55 -14.33
C PHE A 116 3.82 -17.50 -13.51
N VAL A 117 3.63 -17.52 -12.18
CA VAL A 117 4.37 -18.42 -11.29
C VAL A 117 4.09 -19.89 -11.60
N GLY A 118 2.83 -20.23 -11.89
CA GLY A 118 2.43 -21.59 -12.28
C GLY A 118 3.11 -22.06 -13.57
N TYR A 119 3.34 -21.16 -14.53
CA TYR A 119 4.12 -21.45 -15.75
C TYR A 119 5.64 -21.49 -15.52
N GLY A 120 6.10 -21.38 -14.27
CA GLY A 120 7.52 -21.44 -13.90
C GLY A 120 8.27 -20.13 -14.04
N TYR A 121 7.57 -19.00 -14.18
CA TYR A 121 8.19 -17.68 -14.18
C TYR A 121 8.35 -17.17 -12.75
N THR A 122 9.55 -16.69 -12.42
CA THR A 122 9.77 -15.90 -11.21
C THR A 122 9.61 -14.44 -11.57
N VAL A 123 8.74 -13.75 -10.85
CA VAL A 123 8.52 -12.30 -10.95
C VAL A 123 9.02 -11.67 -9.67
N GLU A 124 10.17 -10.99 -9.74
CA GLU A 124 10.79 -10.32 -8.61
C GLU A 124 10.58 -8.81 -8.75
N PRO A 125 9.87 -8.15 -7.82
CA PRO A 125 9.81 -6.70 -7.79
C PRO A 125 11.19 -6.11 -7.48
N SER A 126 11.48 -4.91 -7.97
CA SER A 126 12.72 -4.22 -7.64
C SER A 126 12.76 -3.83 -6.15
N ASP A 127 13.89 -4.10 -5.48
CA ASP A 127 14.10 -3.75 -4.07
C ASP A 127 13.93 -2.24 -3.79
N GLN A 128 14.17 -1.40 -4.80
CA GLN A 128 14.12 0.06 -4.69
C GLN A 128 12.75 0.63 -4.36
N GLU A 129 11.66 -0.12 -4.60
CA GLU A 129 10.31 0.37 -4.32
C GLU A 129 9.52 -0.49 -3.32
N LEU A 130 10.13 -1.49 -2.68
CA LEU A 130 9.58 -2.13 -1.49
C LEU A 130 9.82 -1.28 -0.23
N ALA A 131 10.58 -0.19 -0.35
CA ALA A 131 10.62 0.86 0.64
C ALA A 131 9.22 1.43 0.82
N ASP A 132 8.62 1.07 1.95
CA ASP A 132 7.32 1.52 2.40
C ASP A 132 7.24 3.07 2.29
N PRO A 133 6.41 3.64 1.41
CA PRO A 133 6.25 5.09 1.35
C PRO A 133 5.62 5.65 2.63
N THR A 134 5.19 4.80 3.57
CA THR A 134 4.61 5.22 4.85
C THR A 134 5.62 5.74 5.86
N VAL A 135 6.94 5.64 5.61
CA VAL A 135 7.93 6.44 6.35
C VAL A 135 8.30 7.68 5.55
N GLU A 136 7.31 8.46 5.11
CA GLU A 136 7.55 9.89 4.97
C GLU A 136 8.02 10.39 6.34
N LYS A 137 9.33 10.61 6.50
CA LYS A 137 9.84 11.37 7.65
C LYS A 137 9.07 12.68 7.68
N VAL A 138 8.18 12.82 8.67
CA VAL A 138 7.38 14.02 8.83
C VAL A 138 8.36 15.17 9.01
N SER A 139 8.37 16.13 8.07
CA SER A 139 9.24 17.30 8.19
C SER A 139 8.97 17.98 9.53
N ILE A 140 10.03 18.47 10.20
CA ILE A 140 9.95 19.17 11.49
C ILE A 140 8.93 20.32 11.42
N ASP A 141 8.79 20.97 10.25
CA ASP A 141 7.82 22.05 10.01
C ASP A 141 6.35 21.62 10.18
N LYS A 142 6.07 20.32 10.12
CA LYS A 142 4.72 19.74 10.34
C LYS A 142 4.53 19.23 11.76
N ILE A 143 5.58 19.24 12.59
CA ILE A 143 5.56 18.78 13.99
C ILE A 143 5.25 19.97 14.90
N ARG A 144 4.33 19.79 15.85
CA ARG A 144 4.03 20.81 16.86
C ARG A 144 4.85 20.56 18.11
N PHE A 145 5.52 21.61 18.57
CA PHE A 145 6.28 21.59 19.82
C PHE A 145 5.43 22.16 20.95
N PHE A 146 5.18 21.33 21.96
CA PHE A 146 4.46 21.73 23.18
C PHE A 146 5.46 21.82 24.33
N ARG A 147 5.48 22.97 25.02
CA ARG A 147 6.28 23.18 26.23
C ARG A 147 5.59 24.15 27.17
N VAL A 148 5.87 24.02 28.46
CA VAL A 148 5.46 24.97 29.49
C VAL A 148 6.28 26.26 29.38
N GLU A 149 5.77 27.38 29.89
CA GLU A 149 6.50 28.65 29.93
C GLU A 149 7.83 28.52 30.67
N ARG A 150 8.82 29.31 30.24
CA ARG A 150 10.19 29.28 30.79
C ARG A 150 10.26 29.61 32.28
N SER A 151 9.29 30.35 32.80
CA SER A 151 9.15 30.73 34.22
C SER A 151 8.96 29.52 35.14
N TYR A 152 8.42 28.41 34.63
CA TYR A 152 8.20 27.18 35.39
C TYR A 152 9.38 26.20 35.35
N ALA A 153 10.55 26.61 34.83
CA ALA A 153 11.72 25.76 34.75
C ALA A 153 12.26 25.39 36.15
N VAL A 154 12.26 24.09 36.46
CA VAL A 154 12.74 23.55 37.74
C VAL A 154 14.27 23.38 37.73
N ARG A 155 14.92 23.61 38.88
CA ARG A 155 16.40 23.47 39.03
C ARG A 155 16.82 22.44 40.08
N SER A 156 15.92 22.05 40.97
CA SER A 156 16.19 21.13 42.08
C SER A 156 14.92 20.39 42.49
N GLY A 157 15.08 19.31 43.26
CA GLY A 157 13.96 18.48 43.72
C GLY A 157 13.64 17.33 42.75
N LYS A 158 12.64 16.53 43.10
CA LYS A 158 12.14 15.41 42.29
C LYS A 158 10.80 15.81 41.69
N TRP A 159 10.66 15.63 40.38
CA TRP A 159 9.48 16.02 39.62
C TRP A 159 8.97 14.87 38.79
N TYR A 160 7.67 14.85 38.59
CA TYR A 160 6.95 13.84 37.83
C TYR A 160 5.80 14.51 37.08
N PHE A 161 5.49 14.00 35.89
CA PHE A 161 4.32 14.38 35.11
C PHE A 161 3.76 13.15 34.40
N GLU A 162 2.48 13.22 34.05
CA GLU A 162 1.77 12.20 33.30
C GLU A 162 1.47 12.69 31.89
N PHE A 163 1.45 11.76 30.94
CA PHE A 163 1.09 12.01 29.56
C PHE A 163 0.27 10.83 29.03
N GLU A 164 -0.90 11.11 28.50
CA GLU A 164 -1.82 10.11 27.94
C GLU A 164 -1.82 10.17 26.41
N VAL A 165 -1.63 9.01 25.78
CA VAL A 165 -1.69 8.86 24.32
C VAL A 165 -3.06 8.34 23.93
N VAL A 166 -3.88 9.20 23.33
CA VAL A 166 -5.20 8.82 22.81
C VAL A 166 -5.11 8.15 21.44
N THR A 167 -4.18 8.63 20.60
CA THR A 167 -3.95 8.11 19.25
C THR A 167 -2.47 7.78 19.08
N GLY A 168 -2.15 6.53 18.74
CA GLY A 168 -0.78 6.12 18.46
C GLY A 168 -0.21 6.83 17.24
N GLY A 169 1.06 7.22 17.32
CA GLY A 169 1.76 7.95 16.26
C GLY A 169 3.18 8.32 16.68
N ASP A 170 3.88 9.03 15.81
CA ASP A 170 5.22 9.54 16.10
C ASP A 170 5.13 10.67 17.14
N MET A 171 5.49 10.35 18.38
CA MET A 171 5.43 11.24 19.52
C MET A 171 6.71 11.10 20.34
N ARG A 172 7.26 12.26 20.72
CA ARG A 172 8.41 12.35 21.62
C ARG A 172 8.05 13.17 22.85
N VAL A 173 8.25 12.58 24.01
CA VAL A 173 7.82 13.16 25.30
C VAL A 173 8.95 13.08 26.30
N GLY A 174 9.18 14.16 27.06
CA GLY A 174 10.22 14.19 28.08
C GLY A 174 10.52 15.60 28.56
N TRP A 175 11.75 15.79 29.02
CA TRP A 175 12.20 17.05 29.62
C TRP A 175 13.09 17.82 28.66
N ALA A 176 12.90 19.13 28.55
CA ALA A 176 13.73 19.99 27.71
C ALA A 176 14.23 21.21 28.48
N ARG A 177 15.44 21.66 28.14
CA ARG A 177 16.01 22.91 28.62
C ARG A 177 15.26 24.10 28.02
N PRO A 178 15.20 25.26 28.71
CA PRO A 178 14.57 26.46 28.17
C PRO A 178 15.14 26.98 26.84
N GLY A 179 16.37 26.56 26.52
CA GLY A 179 17.08 26.85 25.27
C GLY A 179 16.66 25.99 24.07
N CYS A 180 15.85 24.94 24.27
CA CYS A 180 15.35 24.09 23.20
C CYS A 180 14.64 24.92 22.14
N ARG A 181 15.08 24.74 20.89
CA ARG A 181 14.54 25.45 19.73
C ARG A 181 13.49 24.59 19.01
N PRO A 182 12.44 25.20 18.43
CA PRO A 182 11.38 24.47 17.73
C PRO A 182 11.74 24.06 16.29
N ASP A 183 12.86 24.54 15.75
CA ASP A 183 13.34 24.23 14.40
C ASP A 183 14.40 23.11 14.40
N ILE A 184 14.68 22.51 15.56
CA ILE A 184 15.57 21.37 15.72
C ILE A 184 14.75 20.19 16.24
N GLU A 185 15.01 19.01 15.69
CA GLU A 185 14.36 17.77 16.10
C GLU A 185 14.61 17.46 17.59
N LEU A 186 13.57 17.09 18.35
CA LEU A 186 13.72 16.78 19.77
C LEU A 186 14.66 15.58 19.98
N GLY A 187 15.72 15.80 20.76
CA GLY A 187 16.74 14.79 21.06
C GLY A 187 17.91 14.76 20.09
N ALA A 188 17.95 15.66 19.08
CA ALA A 188 19.11 15.79 18.18
C ALA A 188 20.29 16.55 18.81
N ASP A 189 20.06 17.28 19.91
CA ASP A 189 21.05 18.06 20.64
C ASP A 189 20.97 17.79 22.16
N ASP A 190 21.76 18.52 22.95
CA ASP A 190 21.79 18.42 24.41
C ASP A 190 20.70 19.24 25.11
N GLN A 191 19.74 19.79 24.36
CA GLN A 191 18.67 20.64 24.88
C GLN A 191 17.41 19.87 25.23
N ALA A 192 17.22 18.64 24.75
CA ALA A 192 16.03 17.84 25.05
C ALA A 192 16.35 16.38 25.37
N PHE A 193 15.73 15.85 26.41
CA PHE A 193 15.82 14.48 26.88
C PHE A 193 14.43 13.84 26.75
N VAL A 194 14.19 13.20 25.61
CA VAL A 194 12.86 12.70 25.23
C VAL A 194 12.88 11.20 25.00
N PHE A 195 11.74 10.58 25.24
CA PHE A 195 11.44 9.20 24.89
C PHE A 195 10.58 9.19 23.61
N GLU A 196 10.94 8.35 22.65
CA GLU A 196 10.20 8.12 21.41
C GLU A 196 9.29 6.90 21.60
N GLY A 197 7.97 7.10 21.55
CA GLY A 197 6.99 6.05 21.84
C GLY A 197 6.67 5.12 20.68
N SER A 198 7.25 5.35 19.50
CA SER A 198 6.96 4.63 18.25
C SER A 198 7.94 3.48 17.94
N ARG A 199 8.92 3.22 18.80
CA ARG A 199 9.92 2.14 18.67
C ARG A 199 9.77 1.06 19.73
#